data_AF-A0A938X5P2-F1
#
_entry.id   AF-A0A938X5P2-F1
#
_cell.length_a   1.000
_cell.length_b   1.000
_cell.length_c   1.000
_cell.angle_alpha   90.00
_cell.angle_beta   90.00
_cell.angle_gamma   90.00
#
_symmetry.space_group_name_H-M   'P 1'
#
loop_
_entity.id
_entity.type
_entity.pdbx_description
1 polymer ?
#
loop_
_entity_poly.entity_id
_entity_poly.type
_entity_poly.pdbx_seq_one_letter_code
_entity_poly.pdbx_strand_id
1 'polypeptide(L)'
;MTKKKVLVIAGVVLVFLLVLWWIFASVSDSIAISLAGGRTNASCVQTITHAWDDVNGEYKVIRTETNDEGSRPMLLHLKKNALGFWTADNVETAAPEDLWAGIGWFEDADGYVGVSDAVHIVYAGNNAVKKIEFDESELPRGVAVNVSQFDNSYVVHLVSYDTELLDGSVEKLLAGMVE
;
A
#
# COMPACT_ATOMS: atom_id res chain seq x y z
N MET A 1 -44.52 13.35 -24.58
CA MET A 1 -43.54 12.33 -25.00
C MET A 1 -44.18 10.95 -24.82
N THR A 2 -44.15 10.05 -25.81
CA THR A 2 -44.78 8.71 -25.66
C THR A 2 -44.00 7.87 -24.66
N LYS A 3 -44.69 7.00 -23.88
CA LYS A 3 -44.06 6.16 -22.82
C LYS A 3 -42.83 5.38 -23.33
N LYS A 4 -42.85 4.94 -24.60
CA LYS A 4 -41.72 4.29 -25.28
C LYS A 4 -40.48 5.18 -25.39
N LYS A 5 -40.65 6.46 -25.74
CA LYS A 5 -39.54 7.42 -25.85
C LYS A 5 -38.91 7.74 -24.48
N VAL A 6 -39.72 7.80 -23.42
CA VAL A 6 -39.24 7.98 -22.05
C VAL A 6 -38.36 6.80 -21.61
N LEU A 7 -38.79 5.56 -21.86
CA LEU A 7 -38.03 4.36 -21.51
C LEU A 7 -36.70 4.28 -22.27
N VAL A 8 -36.69 4.64 -23.56
CA VAL A 8 -35.44 4.68 -24.34
C VAL A 8 -34.48 5.72 -23.79
N ILE A 9 -34.95 6.94 -23.49
CA ILE A 9 -34.09 7.99 -22.91
C ILE A 9 -33.56 7.57 -21.54
N ALA A 10 -34.42 7.00 -20.68
CA ALA A 10 -34.00 6.52 -19.36
C ALA A 10 -32.95 5.41 -19.46
N GLY A 11 -33.11 4.48 -20.41
CA GLY A 11 -32.11 3.44 -20.69
C GLY A 11 -30.77 4.00 -21.15
N VAL A 12 -30.78 4.98 -22.06
CA VAL A 12 -29.56 5.66 -22.53
C VAL A 12 -28.85 6.39 -21.38
N VAL A 13 -29.60 7.11 -20.54
CA VAL A 13 -29.05 7.80 -19.37
C VAL A 13 -28.43 6.80 -18.39
N LEU A 14 -29.09 5.68 -18.13
CA LEU A 14 -28.57 4.64 -17.23
C LEU A 14 -27.24 4.06 -17.75
N VAL A 15 -27.17 3.72 -19.03
CA VAL A 15 -25.93 3.23 -19.65
C VAL A 15 -24.81 4.27 -19.55
N PHE A 16 -25.12 5.54 -19.80
CA PHE A 16 -24.15 6.62 -19.68
C PHE A 16 -23.61 6.75 -18.25
N LEU A 17 -24.48 6.68 -17.24
CA LEU A 17 -24.07 6.72 -15.83
C LEU A 17 -23.22 5.51 -15.44
N LEU A 18 -23.52 4.31 -15.94
CA LEU A 18 -22.72 3.11 -15.70
C LEU A 18 -21.32 3.21 -16.31
N VAL A 19 -21.21 3.77 -17.52
CA VAL A 19 -19.92 4.02 -18.18
C VAL A 19 -19.09 5.04 -17.39
N LEU A 20 -19.71 6.16 -16.97
CA LEU A 20 -19.04 7.14 -16.13
C LEU A 20 -18.57 6.51 -14.81
N TRP A 21 -19.41 5.73 -14.15
CA TRP A 21 -19.06 5.03 -12.93
C TRP A 21 -17.86 4.09 -13.14
N TRP A 22 -17.84 3.31 -14.23
CA TRP A 22 -16.73 2.40 -14.53
C TRP A 22 -15.41 3.15 -14.80
N ILE A 23 -15.46 4.29 -15.49
CA ILE A 23 -14.29 5.15 -15.70
C ILE A 23 -13.77 5.67 -14.35
N PHE A 24 -14.64 6.20 -13.49
CA PHE A 24 -14.22 6.70 -12.19
C PHE A 24 -13.67 5.60 -11.29
N ALA A 25 -14.29 4.40 -11.30
CA ALA A 25 -13.82 3.27 -10.52
C ALA A 25 -12.42 2.80 -10.99
N SER A 26 -12.15 2.79 -12.30
CA SER A 26 -10.87 2.32 -12.85
C SER A 26 -9.69 3.26 -12.60
N VAL A 27 -9.94 4.56 -12.39
CA VAL A 27 -8.89 5.54 -12.03
C VAL A 27 -8.87 5.89 -10.54
N SER A 28 -9.74 5.25 -9.74
CA SER A 28 -9.97 5.66 -8.35
C SER A 28 -8.75 5.50 -7.44
N ASP A 29 -7.84 4.58 -7.77
CA ASP A 29 -6.58 4.44 -7.02
C ASP A 29 -5.62 5.59 -7.25
N SER A 30 -5.45 6.01 -8.51
CA SER A 30 -4.63 7.16 -8.86
C SER A 30 -5.18 8.44 -8.21
N ILE A 31 -6.51 8.56 -8.14
CA ILE A 31 -7.17 9.64 -7.41
C ILE A 31 -6.83 9.56 -5.91
N ALA A 32 -6.97 8.40 -5.28
CA ALA A 32 -6.66 8.22 -3.86
C ALA A 32 -5.20 8.56 -3.53
N ILE A 33 -4.26 8.11 -4.37
CA ILE A 33 -2.82 8.40 -4.26
C ILE A 33 -2.56 9.91 -4.38
N SER A 34 -3.12 10.53 -5.41
CA SER A 34 -2.95 11.96 -5.66
C SER A 34 -3.55 12.81 -4.54
N LEU A 35 -4.71 12.42 -4.01
CA LEU A 35 -5.36 13.11 -2.88
C LEU A 35 -4.56 12.97 -1.58
N ALA A 36 -3.86 11.86 -1.40
CA ALA A 36 -2.93 11.68 -0.28
C ALA A 36 -1.61 12.44 -0.47
N GLY A 37 -1.37 13.07 -1.62
CA GLY A 37 -0.15 13.83 -1.92
C GLY A 37 0.96 13.03 -2.59
N GLY A 38 0.68 11.80 -3.01
CA GLY A 38 1.63 10.92 -3.71
C GLY A 38 1.64 11.11 -5.23
N ARG A 39 2.75 10.72 -5.86
CA ARG A 39 2.88 10.67 -7.32
C ARG A 39 2.15 9.44 -7.87
N THR A 40 1.51 9.60 -9.03
CA THR A 40 0.69 8.55 -9.68
C THR A 40 1.36 7.92 -10.91
N ASN A 41 2.55 8.38 -11.28
CA ASN A 41 3.28 7.82 -12.42
C ASN A 41 3.59 6.34 -12.17
N ALA A 42 3.39 5.50 -13.19
CA ALA A 42 3.60 4.04 -13.08
C ALA A 42 5.05 3.66 -12.70
N SER A 43 6.02 4.52 -12.99
CA SER A 43 7.42 4.32 -12.57
C SER A 43 7.67 4.61 -11.09
N CYS A 44 6.78 5.35 -10.43
CA CYS A 44 6.90 5.76 -9.04
C CYS A 44 6.06 4.89 -8.10
N VAL A 45 4.97 4.30 -8.60
CA VAL A 45 4.06 3.48 -7.81
C VAL A 45 4.47 2.01 -7.86
N GLN A 46 4.78 1.45 -6.70
CA GLN A 46 5.06 0.03 -6.52
C GLN A 46 4.03 -0.58 -5.56
N THR A 47 3.30 -1.60 -5.99
CA THR A 47 2.42 -2.38 -5.11
C THR A 47 3.25 -3.36 -4.29
N ILE A 48 3.12 -3.28 -2.96
CA ILE A 48 3.83 -4.14 -2.01
C ILE A 48 2.93 -5.32 -1.63
N THR A 49 1.67 -5.03 -1.28
CA THR A 49 0.64 -6.06 -1.10
C THR A 49 -0.68 -5.62 -1.72
N HIS A 50 -1.48 -6.60 -2.11
CA HIS A 50 -2.86 -6.45 -2.56
C HIS A 50 -3.64 -7.69 -2.12
N ALA A 51 -4.56 -7.50 -1.18
CA ALA A 51 -5.29 -8.59 -0.52
C ALA A 51 -6.69 -8.14 -0.10
N TRP A 52 -7.38 -8.97 0.67
CA TRP A 52 -8.73 -8.73 1.18
C TRP A 52 -8.72 -8.86 2.71
N ASP A 53 -9.40 -7.94 3.40
CA ASP A 53 -9.64 -8.03 4.84
C ASP A 53 -10.89 -8.87 5.17
N ASP A 54 -11.05 -9.24 6.44
CA ASP A 54 -12.13 -10.08 6.99
C ASP A 54 -13.55 -9.59 6.68
N VAL A 55 -13.72 -8.31 6.32
CA VAL A 55 -15.01 -7.73 5.95
C VAL A 55 -15.21 -7.75 4.43
N ASN A 56 -14.41 -8.54 3.70
CA ASN A 56 -14.27 -8.53 2.24
C ASN A 56 -13.82 -7.17 1.68
N GLY A 57 -13.16 -6.35 2.51
CA GLY A 57 -12.58 -5.08 2.11
C GLY A 57 -11.29 -5.32 1.34
N GLU A 58 -11.30 -5.10 0.04
CA GLU A 58 -10.09 -5.15 -0.78
C GLU A 58 -9.15 -4.00 -0.35
N TYR A 59 -7.90 -4.31 -0.03
CA TYR A 59 -6.89 -3.34 0.34
C TYR A 59 -5.58 -3.52 -0.44
N LYS A 60 -4.78 -2.46 -0.51
CA LYS A 60 -3.42 -2.52 -1.04
C LYS A 60 -2.49 -1.61 -0.27
N VAL A 61 -1.26 -2.06 -0.07
CA VAL A 61 -0.16 -1.22 0.40
C VAL A 61 0.75 -0.94 -0.76
N ILE A 62 1.07 0.32 -0.98
CA ILE A 62 1.92 0.76 -2.07
C ILE A 62 3.02 1.67 -1.55
N ARG A 63 4.15 1.65 -2.26
CA ARG A 63 5.17 2.68 -2.19
C ARG A 63 4.98 3.67 -3.33
N THR A 64 5.15 4.95 -3.02
CA THR A 64 5.26 6.04 -3.98
C THR A 64 6.24 7.09 -3.45
N GLU A 65 6.30 8.24 -4.12
CA GLU A 65 6.99 9.43 -3.68
C GLU A 65 6.00 10.58 -3.48
N THR A 66 6.34 11.52 -2.60
CA THR A 66 5.58 12.77 -2.46
C THR A 66 5.62 13.59 -3.76
N ASN A 67 4.54 14.33 -4.00
CA ASN A 67 4.41 15.21 -5.17
C ASN A 67 5.08 16.58 -4.98
N ASP A 68 5.78 16.80 -3.87
CA ASP A 68 6.54 18.03 -3.59
C ASP A 68 7.94 18.00 -4.24
N GLU A 69 8.62 19.15 -4.21
CA GLU A 69 9.95 19.34 -4.81
C GLU A 69 11.04 18.45 -4.19
N GLY A 70 10.78 17.88 -3.01
CA GLY A 70 11.71 17.02 -2.27
C GLY A 70 11.63 15.52 -2.59
N SER A 71 10.60 15.06 -3.32
CA SER A 71 10.42 13.66 -3.76
C SER A 71 10.81 12.63 -2.67
N ARG A 72 10.06 12.64 -1.57
CA ARG A 72 10.32 11.79 -0.39
C ARG A 72 9.59 10.46 -0.51
N PRO A 73 10.16 9.35 0.00
CA PRO A 73 9.47 8.08 0.09
C PRO A 73 8.16 8.21 0.87
N MET A 74 7.12 7.59 0.32
CA MET A 74 5.77 7.64 0.85
C MET A 74 5.13 6.25 0.77
N LEU A 75 4.55 5.80 1.88
CA LEU A 75 3.80 4.57 1.97
C LEU A 75 2.33 4.90 2.17
N LEU A 76 1.48 4.17 1.44
CA LEU A 76 0.04 4.34 1.48
C LEU A 76 -0.61 3.00 1.73
N HIS A 77 -1.46 2.94 2.75
CA HIS A 77 -2.47 1.90 2.88
C HIS A 77 -3.76 2.41 2.26
N LEU A 78 -4.26 1.68 1.26
CA LEU A 78 -5.43 2.02 0.49
C LEU A 78 -6.49 0.96 0.70
N LYS A 79 -7.70 1.37 1.10
CA LYS A 79 -8.88 0.50 1.19
C LYS A 79 -9.88 0.81 0.10
N LYS A 80 -10.50 -0.22 -0.45
CA LYS A 80 -11.58 -0.10 -1.43
C LYS A 80 -12.91 -0.18 -0.73
N ASN A 81 -13.76 0.82 -0.96
CA ASN A 81 -15.10 0.81 -0.40
C ASN A 81 -16.07 -0.06 -1.21
N ALA A 82 -17.28 -0.28 -0.68
CA ALA A 82 -18.31 -1.09 -1.31
C ALA A 82 -18.78 -0.58 -2.70
N LEU A 83 -18.48 0.68 -3.03
CA LEU A 83 -18.77 1.28 -4.35
C LEU A 83 -17.61 1.09 -5.35
N GLY A 84 -16.53 0.43 -4.95
CA GLY A 84 -15.37 0.14 -5.78
C GLY A 84 -14.32 1.25 -5.84
N PHE A 85 -14.43 2.28 -5.00
CA PHE A 85 -13.47 3.38 -4.94
C PHE A 85 -12.41 3.16 -3.88
N TRP A 86 -11.15 3.41 -4.24
CA TRP A 86 -10.03 3.42 -3.30
C TRP A 86 -9.99 4.71 -2.48
N THR A 87 -9.59 4.59 -1.22
CA THR A 87 -9.31 5.71 -0.30
C THR A 87 -8.07 5.38 0.52
N ALA A 88 -7.21 6.37 0.78
CA ALA A 88 -6.11 6.22 1.72
C ALA A 88 -6.63 6.35 3.16
N ASP A 89 -6.38 5.34 3.99
CA ASP A 89 -6.75 5.34 5.41
C ASP A 89 -5.53 5.46 6.34
N ASN A 90 -4.33 5.13 5.85
CA ASN A 90 -3.07 5.44 6.51
C ASN A 90 -2.02 5.93 5.49
N VAL A 91 -1.30 6.98 5.89
CA VAL A 91 -0.35 7.73 5.07
C VAL A 91 0.91 7.94 5.89
N GLU A 92 2.01 7.36 5.44
CA GLU A 92 3.32 7.49 6.09
C GLU A 92 4.31 8.11 5.11
N THR A 93 4.98 9.17 5.54
CA THR A 93 5.97 9.89 4.73
C THR A 93 7.24 10.08 5.52
N ALA A 94 8.39 9.93 4.87
CA ALA A 94 9.66 10.27 5.50
C ALA A 94 9.76 11.77 5.78
N ALA A 95 10.29 12.14 6.94
CA ALA A 95 10.84 13.48 7.10
C ALA A 95 12.05 13.66 6.15
N PRO A 96 12.38 14.88 5.71
CA PRO A 96 13.57 15.13 4.88
C PRO A 96 14.85 14.55 5.49
N GLU A 97 14.95 14.53 6.81
CA GLU A 97 16.08 14.00 7.59
C GLU A 97 16.11 12.47 7.71
N ASP A 98 14.97 11.79 7.63
CA ASP A 98 14.89 10.35 7.92
C ASP A 98 15.04 9.50 6.66
N LEU A 99 14.78 10.04 5.46
CA LEU A 99 14.94 9.39 4.14
C LEU A 99 14.19 8.06 3.94
N TRP A 100 13.47 7.55 4.94
CA TRP A 100 12.62 6.36 4.86
C TRP A 100 11.28 6.56 5.57
N ALA A 101 10.24 5.89 5.05
CA ALA A 101 8.90 5.84 5.63
C ALA A 101 8.63 4.42 6.14
N GLY A 102 7.90 4.29 7.24
CA GLY A 102 7.50 3.02 7.83
C GLY A 102 6.00 2.95 8.06
N ILE A 103 5.34 1.86 7.68
CA ILE A 103 3.91 1.61 7.97
C ILE A 103 3.70 0.19 8.47
N GLY A 104 2.87 0.03 9.50
CA GLY A 104 2.49 -1.26 10.07
C GLY A 104 0.98 -1.52 9.98
N TRP A 105 0.58 -2.76 9.70
CA TRP A 105 -0.83 -3.19 9.74
C TRP A 105 -0.96 -4.68 10.09
N PHE A 106 -2.18 -5.10 10.42
CA PHE A 106 -2.53 -6.49 10.66
C PHE A 106 -3.28 -7.05 9.45
N GLU A 107 -2.96 -8.28 9.06
CA GLU A 107 -3.68 -9.08 8.08
C GLU A 107 -4.24 -10.32 8.78
N ASP A 108 -5.57 -10.40 8.85
CA ASP A 108 -6.28 -11.52 9.46
C ASP A 108 -6.42 -12.63 8.40
N ALA A 109 -6.14 -13.88 8.78
CA ALA A 109 -6.17 -15.01 7.86
C ALA A 109 -7.59 -15.61 7.76
N ASP A 110 -8.15 -15.63 6.54
CA ASP A 110 -9.47 -16.20 6.23
C ASP A 110 -9.63 -17.67 6.70
N GLY A 111 -10.58 -17.91 7.61
CA GLY A 111 -11.42 -19.12 7.66
C GLY A 111 -10.79 -20.50 7.94
N TYR A 112 -9.48 -20.61 8.17
CA TYR A 112 -8.87 -21.86 8.64
C TYR A 112 -8.65 -21.83 10.15
N VAL A 113 -9.18 -22.84 10.83
CA VAL A 113 -9.13 -23.01 12.29
C VAL A 113 -7.67 -23.10 12.75
N GLY A 114 -7.11 -21.96 13.14
CA GLY A 114 -5.73 -21.81 13.64
C GLY A 114 -5.26 -20.36 13.52
N VAL A 115 -5.64 -19.53 14.49
CA VAL A 115 -5.27 -18.11 14.66
C VAL A 115 -3.76 -17.89 14.43
N SER A 116 -3.39 -16.95 13.56
CA SER A 116 -3.02 -15.61 14.05
C SER A 116 -3.01 -14.55 12.96
N ASP A 117 -3.38 -13.35 13.38
CA ASP A 117 -3.24 -12.10 12.63
C ASP A 117 -1.75 -11.94 12.33
N ALA A 118 -1.40 -11.84 11.05
CA ALA A 118 -0.05 -11.53 10.64
C ALA A 118 0.17 -10.04 10.87
N VAL A 119 1.26 -9.68 11.55
CA VAL A 119 1.74 -8.31 11.62
C VAL A 119 2.66 -8.06 10.44
N HIS A 120 2.33 -7.04 9.67
CA HIS A 120 3.09 -6.59 8.52
C HIS A 120 3.71 -5.25 8.85
N ILE A 121 5.02 -5.12 8.69
CA ILE A 121 5.71 -3.83 8.76
C ILE A 121 6.49 -3.63 7.48
N VAL A 122 6.29 -2.48 6.86
CA VAL A 122 6.98 -2.10 5.64
C VAL A 122 7.79 -0.85 5.88
N TYR A 123 9.04 -0.90 5.46
CA TYR A 123 9.95 0.24 5.38
C TYR A 123 10.29 0.51 3.92
N ALA A 124 10.33 1.77 3.52
CA ALA A 124 10.70 2.16 2.17
C ALA A 124 11.58 3.40 2.17
N GLY A 125 12.65 3.39 1.38
CA GLY A 125 13.60 4.49 1.30
C GLY A 125 14.21 4.66 -0.10
N ASN A 126 15.03 5.69 -0.25
CA ASN A 126 15.80 6.00 -1.46
C ASN A 126 17.28 6.32 -1.20
N ASN A 127 17.81 5.81 -0.08
CA ASN A 127 19.17 6.06 0.41
C ASN A 127 19.96 4.77 0.73
N ALA A 128 19.65 3.65 0.07
CA ALA A 128 20.46 2.44 0.24
C ALA A 128 21.87 2.67 -0.35
N VAL A 129 22.89 2.50 0.50
CA VAL A 129 24.31 2.62 0.12
C VAL A 129 24.95 1.29 -0.29
N LYS A 130 24.27 0.19 0.00
CA LYS A 130 24.68 -1.18 -0.34
C LYS A 130 23.45 -2.05 -0.59
N LYS A 131 23.68 -3.28 -1.04
CA LYS A 131 22.62 -4.29 -1.13
C LYS A 131 22.12 -4.63 0.28
N ILE A 132 20.81 -4.54 0.48
CA ILE A 132 20.14 -4.92 1.73
C ILE A 132 19.93 -6.44 1.70
N GLU A 133 20.57 -7.13 2.62
CA GLU A 133 20.44 -8.57 2.83
C GLU A 133 20.36 -8.81 4.34
N PHE A 134 19.61 -9.83 4.73
CA PHE A 134 19.47 -10.26 6.12
C PHE A 134 19.95 -11.70 6.23
N ASP A 135 20.87 -11.95 7.16
CA ASP A 135 21.19 -13.32 7.55
C ASP A 135 20.06 -13.87 8.44
N GLU A 136 19.78 -15.18 8.33
CA GLU A 136 18.72 -15.82 9.14
C GLU A 136 18.93 -15.63 10.65
N SER A 137 20.18 -15.51 11.09
CA SER A 137 20.54 -15.23 12.48
C SER A 137 20.25 -13.81 12.95
N GLU A 138 20.06 -12.86 12.03
CA GLU A 138 19.75 -11.46 12.35
C GLU A 138 18.25 -11.23 12.53
N LEU A 139 17.42 -12.11 11.95
CA LEU A 139 15.97 -12.01 12.04
C LEU A 139 15.46 -12.63 13.34
N PRO A 140 14.49 -11.98 14.02
CA PRO A 140 13.78 -12.60 15.13
C PRO A 140 13.11 -13.90 14.67
N ARG A 141 13.07 -14.90 15.56
CA ARG A 141 12.50 -16.21 15.25
C ARG A 141 11.03 -16.08 14.87
N GLY A 142 10.65 -16.52 13.67
CA GLY A 142 9.25 -16.47 13.21
C GLY A 142 8.92 -15.22 12.40
N VAL A 143 9.91 -14.37 12.11
CA VAL A 143 9.79 -13.26 11.17
C VAL A 143 10.28 -13.70 9.79
N ALA A 144 9.46 -13.46 8.77
CA ALA A 144 9.88 -13.53 7.38
C ALA A 144 10.16 -12.11 6.87
N VAL A 145 11.15 -11.97 5.98
CA VAL A 145 11.50 -10.69 5.35
C VAL A 145 11.53 -10.85 3.84
N ASN A 146 11.01 -9.85 3.14
CA ASN A 146 11.13 -9.67 1.71
C ASN A 146 11.78 -8.32 1.43
N VAL A 147 12.84 -8.32 0.63
CA VAL A 147 13.57 -7.12 0.25
C VAL A 147 13.48 -6.92 -1.26
N SER A 148 12.95 -5.78 -1.67
CA SER A 148 12.99 -5.32 -3.05
C SER A 148 13.88 -4.08 -3.13
N GLN A 149 14.92 -4.12 -3.96
CA GLN A 149 15.85 -3.01 -4.11
C GLN A 149 16.17 -2.78 -5.58
N PHE A 150 16.20 -1.51 -5.98
CA PHE A 150 16.66 -1.04 -7.28
C PHE A 150 17.50 0.22 -7.08
N ASP A 151 18.78 0.14 -7.43
CA ASP A 151 19.76 1.21 -7.16
C ASP A 151 19.80 1.57 -5.66
N ASN A 152 19.62 2.84 -5.31
CA ASN A 152 19.52 3.32 -3.93
C ASN A 152 18.11 3.21 -3.33
N SER A 153 17.12 2.78 -4.10
CA SER A 153 15.71 2.70 -3.71
C SER A 153 15.37 1.29 -3.20
N TYR A 154 14.70 1.20 -2.06
CA TYR A 154 14.37 -0.08 -1.45
C TYR A 154 13.00 -0.12 -0.77
N VAL A 155 12.51 -1.34 -0.59
CA VAL A 155 11.37 -1.76 0.23
C VAL A 155 11.80 -2.96 1.04
N VAL A 156 11.62 -2.90 2.36
CA VAL A 156 11.77 -4.03 3.27
C VAL A 156 10.39 -4.32 3.86
N HIS A 157 9.86 -5.51 3.60
CA HIS A 157 8.58 -5.98 4.10
C HIS A 157 8.80 -7.14 5.07
N LEU A 158 8.40 -6.95 6.31
CA LEU A 158 8.50 -7.92 7.39
C LEU A 158 7.11 -8.47 7.69
N VAL A 159 7.03 -9.77 7.90
CA VAL A 159 5.79 -10.47 8.24
C VAL A 159 6.06 -11.38 9.43
N SER A 160 5.23 -11.28 10.46
CA SER A 160 5.29 -12.14 11.65
C SER A 160 3.90 -12.56 12.07
N TYR A 161 3.75 -13.81 12.47
CA TYR A 161 2.53 -14.31 13.14
C TYR A 161 2.58 -14.16 14.66
N ASP A 162 3.72 -13.70 15.18
CA ASP A 162 3.94 -13.37 16.58
C ASP A 162 4.01 -11.84 16.71
N THR A 163 3.00 -11.29 17.37
CA THR A 163 2.73 -9.85 17.47
C THR A 163 3.72 -9.13 18.39
N GLU A 164 4.47 -9.85 19.24
CA GLU A 164 5.43 -9.27 20.19
C GLU A 164 6.84 -9.07 19.57
N LEU A 165 7.11 -9.61 18.37
CA LEU A 165 8.46 -9.71 17.82
C LEU A 165 8.95 -8.50 17.00
N LEU A 166 8.07 -7.61 16.59
CA LEU A 166 8.40 -6.58 15.60
C LEU A 166 8.69 -5.20 16.20
N ASP A 167 8.67 -5.03 17.53
CA ASP A 167 8.95 -3.75 18.16
C ASP A 167 10.47 -3.48 18.26
N GLY A 168 10.94 -2.39 17.62
CA GLY A 168 12.26 -1.74 17.79
C GLY A 168 13.53 -2.51 17.36
N SER A 169 13.44 -3.81 17.05
CA SER A 169 14.62 -4.62 16.69
C SER A 169 15.04 -4.43 15.23
N VAL A 170 14.07 -4.20 14.35
CA VAL A 170 14.31 -4.09 12.90
C VAL A 170 14.81 -2.71 12.50
N GLU A 171 14.37 -1.64 13.17
CA GLU A 171 14.90 -0.29 12.94
C GLU A 171 16.41 -0.20 13.17
N LYS A 172 16.92 -0.93 14.18
CA LYS A 172 18.36 -1.04 14.45
C LYS A 172 19.12 -1.80 13.35
N LEU A 173 18.50 -2.82 12.76
CA LEU A 173 19.07 -3.55 11.63
C LEU A 173 19.13 -2.66 10.39
N LEU A 174 18.06 -1.90 10.14
CA LEU A 174 17.96 -0.98 9.00
C LEU A 174 18.94 0.20 9.13
N ALA A 175 19.16 0.73 10.34
CA ALA A 175 20.09 1.84 10.59
C ALA A 175 21.54 1.57 10.14
N GLY A 176 21.97 0.30 10.07
CA GLY A 176 23.30 -0.08 9.56
C GLY A 176 23.38 -0.29 8.04
N MET A 177 22.26 -0.11 7.34
CA MET A 177 22.10 -0.37 5.91
C MET A 177 21.72 0.87 5.10
N VAL A 178 21.43 1.98 5.79
CA VAL A 178 20.97 3.26 5.26
C VAL A 178 21.85 4.37 5.85
N GLU A 179 22.27 5.33 5.03
CA GLU A 179 22.98 6.55 5.48
C GLU A 179 22.20 7.81 5.07
#